data_AF-A0A0M8UWN6-F1
#
_entry.id   AF-A0A0M8UWN6-F1
#
_cell.length_a   1.000
_cell.length_b   1.000
_cell.length_c   1.000
_cell.angle_alpha   90.00
_cell.angle_beta   90.00
_cell.angle_gamma   90.00
#
_symmetry.space_group_name_H-M   'P 1'
#
loop_
_entity.id
_entity.type
_entity.pdbx_description
1 polymer ?
#
loop_
_entity_poly.entity_id
_entity_poly.type
_entity_poly.pdbx_seq_one_letter_code
_entity_poly.pdbx_strand_id
1 'polypeptide(L)'
;MLQLDYDVPVDVRNAVGSQRKHTLGLGVRMQDGMPAPTGVSLKVEASYDDGRNWTRATTARKGSGFTATVERPSRVHGDAYVTLRVTATDAAGNSVTQTVDRAYQHRGA
;
A
#
# COMPACT_ATOMS: atom_id res chain seq x y z
N MET A 1 -18.82 -4.50 4.41
CA MET A 1 -17.80 -4.18 3.37
C MET A 1 -16.42 -4.19 4.02
N LEU A 2 -15.38 -4.56 3.27
CA LEU A 2 -14.00 -4.43 3.75
C LEU A 2 -13.54 -2.96 3.74
N GLN A 3 -12.71 -2.60 4.72
CA GLN A 3 -12.07 -1.30 4.85
C GLN A 3 -10.55 -1.49 4.92
N LEU A 4 -9.82 -0.51 4.38
CA LEU A 4 -8.36 -0.49 4.33
C LEU A 4 -7.83 0.63 5.23
N ASP A 5 -6.88 0.28 6.08
CA ASP A 5 -6.11 1.22 6.88
C ASP A 5 -4.65 1.21 6.40
N TYR A 6 -3.99 2.36 6.38
CA TYR A 6 -2.63 2.52 5.86
C TYR A 6 -1.72 3.12 6.93
N ASP A 7 -0.56 2.51 7.12
CA ASP A 7 0.51 3.00 7.98
C ASP A 7 1.78 3.13 7.15
N VAL A 8 1.98 4.31 6.54
CA VAL A 8 3.14 4.60 5.71
C VAL A 8 4.17 5.37 6.56
N PRO A 9 5.46 4.99 6.56
CA PRO A 9 6.49 5.63 7.37
C PRO A 9 6.93 6.98 6.76
N VAL A 10 5.99 7.90 6.62
CA VAL A 10 6.20 9.24 6.08
C VAL A 10 6.62 10.22 7.16
N ASP A 11 7.39 11.23 6.77
CA ASP A 11 7.64 12.40 7.62
C ASP A 11 6.51 13.45 7.51
N VAL A 12 6.70 14.59 8.16
CA VAL A 12 5.73 15.71 8.19
C VAL A 12 5.41 16.32 6.82
N ARG A 13 6.18 16.00 5.78
CA ARG A 13 5.91 16.41 4.39
C ARG A 13 5.19 15.32 3.58
N ASN A 14 4.66 14.29 4.26
CA ASN A 14 4.09 13.11 3.63
C ASN A 14 5.09 12.42 2.67
N ALA A 15 6.36 12.33 3.10
CA ALA A 15 7.44 11.78 2.29
C ALA A 15 8.17 10.64 2.99
N VAL A 16 8.53 9.60 2.24
CA VAL A 16 9.51 8.59 2.66
C VAL A 16 10.92 9.01 2.23
N GLY A 17 11.94 8.49 2.92
CA GLY A 17 13.34 8.78 2.63
C GLY A 17 13.82 8.29 1.27
N SER A 18 15.10 8.54 0.95
CA SER A 18 15.72 8.20 -0.34
C SER A 18 16.11 6.73 -0.51
N GLN A 19 15.82 5.90 0.50
CA GLN A 19 16.11 4.47 0.45
C GLN A 19 15.28 3.82 -0.66
N ARG A 20 15.93 3.06 -1.54
CA ARG A 20 15.26 2.42 -2.69
C ARG A 20 14.07 1.53 -2.30
N LYS A 21 14.05 1.02 -1.07
CA LYS A 21 12.96 0.24 -0.50
C LYS A 21 12.48 0.88 0.78
N HIS A 22 11.16 0.82 0.97
CA HIS A 22 10.50 1.14 2.22
C HIS A 22 9.30 0.21 2.41
N THR A 23 8.93 0.00 3.66
CA THR A 23 7.85 -0.91 4.04
C THR A 23 6.74 -0.12 4.70
N LEU A 24 5.52 -0.26 4.19
CA LEU A 24 4.31 0.27 4.82
C LEU A 24 3.51 -0.86 5.50
N GLY A 25 2.81 -0.53 6.56
CA GLY A 25 1.79 -1.36 7.19
C GLY A 25 0.42 -1.17 6.53
N LEU A 26 -0.38 -2.23 6.51
CA LEU A 26 -1.78 -2.19 6.06
C LEU A 26 -2.67 -2.96 7.03
N GLY A 27 -3.84 -2.40 7.32
CA GLY A 27 -4.95 -3.05 8.01
C GLY A 27 -6.06 -3.41 7.02
N VAL A 28 -6.70 -4.56 7.25
CA VAL A 28 -7.94 -4.93 6.56
C VAL A 28 -8.95 -5.30 7.63
N ARG A 29 -10.08 -4.59 7.65
CA ARG A 29 -11.14 -4.82 8.63
C ARG A 29 -12.51 -4.82 7.98
N MET A 30 -13.49 -5.33 8.71
CA MET A 30 -14.89 -5.11 8.37
C MET A 30 -15.36 -3.80 8.97
N GLN A 31 -16.51 -3.32 8.50
CA GLN A 31 -17.23 -2.22 9.13
C GLN A 31 -17.44 -2.47 10.64
N ASP A 32 -17.46 -1.39 11.42
CA ASP A 32 -17.57 -1.48 12.87
C ASP A 32 -18.83 -2.26 13.31
N GLY A 33 -18.67 -3.08 14.35
CA GLY A 33 -19.71 -3.99 14.82
C GLY A 33 -19.77 -5.35 14.11
N MET A 34 -18.95 -5.57 13.07
CA MET A 34 -18.79 -6.89 12.44
C MET A 34 -17.53 -7.63 12.93
N PRO A 35 -17.51 -8.97 12.86
CA PRO A 35 -16.31 -9.75 13.10
C PRO A 35 -15.17 -9.38 12.14
N ALA A 36 -13.93 -9.55 12.58
CA ALA A 36 -12.75 -9.35 11.74
C ALA A 36 -12.75 -10.29 10.53
N PRO A 37 -12.30 -9.83 9.35
CA PRO A 37 -12.26 -10.67 8.16
C PRO A 37 -11.20 -11.76 8.30
N THR A 38 -11.51 -12.98 7.84
CA THR A 38 -10.60 -14.13 7.88
C THR A 38 -10.11 -14.48 6.48
N GLY A 39 -8.96 -15.15 6.39
CA GLY A 39 -8.42 -15.62 5.11
C GLY A 39 -8.09 -14.52 4.10
N VAL A 40 -7.88 -13.28 4.56
CA VAL A 40 -7.64 -12.13 3.67
C VAL A 40 -6.40 -12.32 2.81
N SER A 41 -6.56 -12.18 1.50
CA SER A 41 -5.50 -12.02 0.51
C SER A 41 -5.33 -10.53 0.19
N LEU A 42 -4.07 -10.08 0.12
CA LEU A 42 -3.74 -8.68 -0.14
C LEU A 42 -2.84 -8.56 -1.36
N LYS A 43 -3.21 -7.68 -2.29
CA LYS A 43 -2.39 -7.25 -3.41
C LYS A 43 -2.12 -5.75 -3.27
N VAL A 44 -0.85 -5.37 -3.25
CA VAL A 44 -0.42 -3.97 -3.24
C VAL A 44 0.39 -3.70 -4.50
N GLU A 45 0.04 -2.63 -5.20
CA GLU A 45 0.71 -2.14 -6.39
C GLU A 45 1.07 -0.67 -6.21
N ALA A 46 2.24 -0.29 -6.69
CA ALA A 46 2.72 1.09 -6.67
C ALA A 46 2.96 1.58 -8.11
N SER A 47 2.60 2.84 -8.35
CA SER A 47 2.89 3.55 -9.60
C SER A 47 3.68 4.82 -9.28
N TYR A 48 4.62 5.15 -10.17
CA TYR A 48 5.42 6.38 -10.13
C TYR A 48 5.12 7.29 -11.35
N ASP A 49 4.02 7.02 -12.05
CA ASP A 49 3.56 7.74 -13.24
C ASP A 49 2.03 7.93 -13.23
N ASP A 50 1.51 8.27 -12.04
CA ASP A 50 0.10 8.58 -11.78
C ASP A 50 -0.87 7.47 -12.26
N GLY A 51 -0.50 6.21 -12.00
CA GLY A 51 -1.35 5.04 -12.25
C GLY A 51 -1.30 4.47 -13.67
N ARG A 52 -0.40 4.95 -14.53
CA ARG A 52 -0.24 4.43 -15.90
C ARG A 52 0.43 3.06 -15.92
N ASN A 53 1.50 2.89 -15.14
CA ASN A 53 2.20 1.62 -14.96
C ASN A 53 2.24 1.24 -13.48
N TRP A 54 2.13 -0.05 -13.21
CA TRP A 54 2.05 -0.60 -11.87
C TRP A 54 3.16 -1.62 -11.64
N THR A 55 3.81 -1.53 -10.48
CA THR A 55 4.75 -2.54 -9.98
C THR A 55 4.18 -3.17 -8.73
N ARG A 56 4.18 -4.50 -8.66
CA ARG A 56 3.68 -5.22 -7.49
C ARG A 56 4.67 -5.09 -6.33
N ALA A 57 4.18 -4.70 -5.16
CA ALA A 57 4.94 -4.69 -3.92
C ALA A 57 5.01 -6.10 -3.32
N THR A 58 6.09 -6.40 -2.58
CA THR A 58 6.19 -7.65 -1.83
C THR A 58 5.36 -7.55 -0.55
N THR A 59 4.39 -8.43 -0.38
CA THR A 59 3.46 -8.41 0.75
C THR A 59 3.68 -9.56 1.72
N ALA A 60 3.50 -9.33 3.02
CA ALA A 60 3.56 -10.36 4.05
C ALA A 60 2.50 -10.10 5.15
N ARG A 61 2.13 -11.14 5.89
CA ARG A 61 1.31 -10.98 7.11
C ARG A 61 2.18 -10.54 8.28
N LYS A 62 1.64 -9.66 9.13
CA LYS A 62 2.27 -9.19 10.38
C LYS A 62 1.19 -9.08 11.46
N GLY A 63 1.11 -10.09 12.34
CA GLY A 63 0.03 -10.18 13.33
C GLY A 63 -1.34 -10.23 12.66
N SER A 64 -2.26 -9.34 13.07
CA SER A 64 -3.57 -9.16 12.45
C SER A 64 -3.54 -8.32 11.16
N GLY A 65 -2.41 -7.68 10.84
CA GLY A 65 -2.25 -6.82 9.67
C GLY A 65 -1.32 -7.40 8.61
N PHE A 66 -0.89 -6.51 7.71
CA PHE A 66 -0.03 -6.81 6.58
C PHE A 66 1.08 -5.78 6.48
N THR A 67 2.15 -6.15 5.79
CA THR A 67 3.18 -5.22 5.33
C THR A 67 3.32 -5.32 3.82
N ALA A 68 3.64 -4.19 3.17
CA ALA A 68 4.04 -4.15 1.78
C ALA A 68 5.37 -3.41 1.62
N THR A 69 6.37 -4.08 1.06
CA THR A 69 7.64 -3.48 0.69
C THR A 69 7.57 -2.99 -0.74
N VAL A 70 7.62 -1.67 -0.91
CA VAL A 70 7.65 -1.00 -2.20
C VAL A 70 9.10 -0.78 -2.58
N GLU A 71 9.46 -1.17 -3.80
CA GLU A 71 10.75 -0.87 -4.39
C GLU A 71 10.60 0.23 -5.44
N ARG A 72 11.46 1.24 -5.37
CA ARG A 72 11.56 2.29 -6.37
C ARG A 72 12.18 1.74 -7.66
N PRO A 73 11.52 1.88 -8.83
CA PRO A 73 12.11 1.49 -10.10
C PRO A 73 13.36 2.33 -10.41
N SER A 74 14.39 1.71 -11.00
CA SER A 74 15.66 2.37 -11.35
C SER A 74 15.51 3.55 -12.32
N ARG A 75 14.46 3.56 -13.14
CA ARG A 75 14.13 4.62 -14.11
C ARG A 75 13.60 5.92 -13.47
N VAL A 76 13.24 5.90 -12.18
CA VAL A 76 12.68 7.07 -11.50
C VAL A 76 13.84 7.79 -10.81
N HIS A 77 14.08 9.04 -11.21
CA HIS A 77 15.13 9.90 -10.69
C HIS A 77 14.53 11.10 -9.92
N GLY A 78 15.29 11.70 -9.00
CA GLY A 78 14.82 12.83 -8.19
C GLY A 78 13.67 12.48 -7.23
N ASP A 79 12.88 13.44 -6.80
CA ASP A 79 11.67 13.16 -6.02
C ASP A 79 10.54 12.66 -6.92
N ALA A 80 9.71 11.75 -6.43
CA ALA A 80 8.53 11.28 -7.18
C ALA A 80 7.35 10.98 -6.26
N TYR A 81 6.13 11.23 -6.73
CA TYR A 81 4.93 10.78 -6.02
C TYR A 81 4.63 9.31 -6.32
N VAL A 82 4.13 8.61 -5.31
CA VAL A 82 3.67 7.24 -5.42
C VAL A 82 2.16 7.22 -5.37
N THR A 83 1.53 6.67 -6.42
CA THR A 83 0.13 6.25 -6.38
C THR A 83 0.09 4.80 -5.91
N LEU A 84 -0.76 4.49 -4.93
CA LEU A 84 -0.96 3.12 -4.44
C LEU A 84 -2.29 2.57 -4.92
N ARG A 85 -2.30 1.30 -5.34
CA ARG A 85 -3.52 0.52 -5.54
C ARG A 85 -3.47 -0.72 -4.67
N VAL A 86 -4.47 -0.89 -3.81
CA VAL A 86 -4.57 -2.01 -2.89
C VAL A 86 -5.88 -2.74 -3.14
N THR A 87 -5.78 -4.05 -3.34
CA THR A 87 -6.93 -4.95 -3.40
C THR A 87 -6.86 -5.93 -2.25
N ALA A 88 -7.92 -5.99 -1.45
CA ALA A 88 -8.10 -6.99 -0.41
C ALA A 88 -9.33 -7.85 -0.72
N THR A 89 -9.21 -9.15 -0.50
CA THR A 89 -10.33 -10.10 -0.64
C THR A 89 -10.29 -11.07 0.53
N ASP A 90 -11.41 -11.30 1.21
CA ASP A 90 -11.53 -12.26 2.31
C ASP A 90 -12.02 -13.65 1.85
N ALA A 91 -12.02 -14.62 2.75
CA ALA A 91 -12.46 -15.98 2.46
C ALA A 91 -13.97 -16.11 2.16
N ALA A 92 -14.78 -15.11 2.54
CA ALA A 92 -16.21 -15.04 2.25
C ALA A 92 -16.49 -14.38 0.89
N GLY A 93 -15.46 -13.96 0.16
CA GLY A 93 -15.57 -13.32 -1.15
C GLY A 93 -15.82 -11.81 -1.10
N ASN A 94 -15.82 -11.18 0.08
CA ASN A 94 -15.87 -9.73 0.15
C ASN A 94 -14.56 -9.17 -0.40
N SER A 95 -14.66 -8.14 -1.25
CA SER A 95 -13.51 -7.51 -1.86
C SER A 95 -13.62 -5.99 -1.81
N VAL A 96 -12.47 -5.34 -1.67
CA VAL A 96 -12.31 -3.89 -1.84
C VAL A 96 -11.06 -3.64 -2.69
N THR A 97 -11.16 -2.70 -3.61
CA THR A 97 -10.00 -2.13 -4.31
C THR A 97 -10.01 -0.63 -4.12
N GLN A 98 -8.91 -0.10 -3.61
CA GLN A 98 -8.73 1.33 -3.41
C GLN A 98 -7.49 1.80 -4.16
N THR A 99 -7.62 2.91 -4.88
CA THR A 99 -6.51 3.66 -5.45
C THR A 99 -6.38 4.97 -4.69
N VAL A 100 -5.17 5.28 -4.23
CA VAL A 100 -4.83 6.54 -3.57
C VAL A 100 -3.80 7.23 -4.44
N ASP A 101 -4.25 8.27 -5.13
CA ASP A 101 -3.40 9.08 -6.00
C ASP A 101 -2.45 9.93 -5.15
N ARG A 102 -1.16 9.93 -5.56
CA ARG A 102 -0.09 10.65 -4.84
C ARG A 102 -0.13 10.42 -3.32
N ALA A 103 -0.32 9.16 -2.93
CA ALA A 103 -0.42 8.72 -1.54
C ALA A 103 0.71 9.28 -0.65
N TYR A 104 1.94 9.31 -1.18
CA TYR A 104 3.09 9.95 -0.54
C TYR A 104 4.16 10.28 -1.58
N GLN A 105 5.13 11.10 -1.19
CA GLN A 105 6.34 11.36 -1.96
C GLN A 105 7.44 10.37 -1.58
N HIS A 106 8.19 9.86 -2.56
CA HIS A 106 9.44 9.13 -2.37
C HIS A 106 10.59 10.03 -2.79
N ARG A 107 11.45 10.39 -1.82
CA ARG A 107 12.57 11.30 -2.08
C ARG A 107 13.61 10.70 -3.01
N GLY A 108 14.18 11.58 -3.84
CA GLY A 108 15.38 11.28 -4.60
C GLY A 108 16.56 11.06 -3.66
N ALA A 109 17.47 10.20 -4.11
CA ALA A 109 18.84 10.23 -3.61
C ALA A 109 19.57 11.44 -4.18
#